data_AF-A0A1G2CJK5-F1
#
_entry.id   AF-A0A1G2CJK5-F1
#
_cell.length_a   1.000
_cell.length_b   1.000
_cell.length_c   1.000
_cell.angle_alpha   90.00
_cell.angle_beta   90.00
_cell.angle_gamma   90.00
#
_symmetry.space_group_name_H-M   'P 1'
#
loop_
_entity.id
_entity.type
_entity.pdbx_description
1 polymer ?
#
loop_
_entity_poly.entity_id
_entity_poly.type
_entity_poly.pdbx_seq_one_letter_code
_entity_poly.pdbx_strand_id
1 'polypeptide(L)'
;MAFGAIVFGAIKYTLAAGNPSGQHEGREWITQALLGLLLLVGATLVLNTINPELITLKLPDLVRLEYKPDTNQAGGCSSSGTGTGICAPINGTGFRCKSNASCTADAKTVAKLKCAAAQLSGMSLIVTEGYPPTGRHSGFSHNNGCAVDIAVSGGCGNVQKAATELSKCGGKVLNEYLSCHGTKTRYRTGDHLHFEGC
;
A
#
# COMPACT_ATOMS: atom_id res chain seq x y z
N MET A 1 18.81 20.97 22.71
CA MET A 1 20.28 20.87 22.67
C MET A 1 20.98 22.18 23.04
N ALA A 2 20.55 23.35 22.54
CA ALA A 2 21.17 24.64 22.88
C ALA A 2 21.25 24.95 24.39
N PHE A 3 20.16 24.72 25.14
CA PHE A 3 20.14 24.89 26.60
C PHE A 3 21.21 24.05 27.32
N GLY A 4 21.37 22.78 26.93
CA GLY A 4 22.38 21.89 27.51
C GLY A 4 23.82 22.34 27.23
N ALA A 5 24.08 22.83 26.02
CA ALA A 5 25.39 23.37 25.63
C ALA A 5 25.74 24.65 26.43
N ILE A 6 24.77 25.52 26.67
CA ILE A 6 24.95 26.73 27.50
C ILE A 6 25.25 26.35 28.94
N VAL A 7 24.48 25.43 29.54
CA VAL A 7 24.69 24.97 30.93
C VAL A 7 26.05 24.29 31.07
N PHE A 8 26.42 23.41 30.14
CA PHE A 8 27.71 22.74 30.15
C PHE A 8 28.87 23.73 29.99
N GLY A 9 28.78 24.66 29.03
CA GLY A 9 29.78 25.71 28.84
C GLY A 9 29.94 26.60 30.07
N ALA A 10 28.84 26.94 30.76
CA ALA A 10 28.86 27.73 31.99
C ALA A 10 29.53 27.00 33.15
N ILE A 11 29.21 25.72 33.37
CA ILE A 11 29.86 24.89 34.38
C ILE A 11 31.36 24.76 34.07
N LYS A 12 31.71 24.50 32.81
CA LYS A 12 33.11 24.38 32.38
C LYS A 12 33.88 25.69 32.57
N TYR A 13 33.25 26.82 32.29
CA TYR A 13 33.83 28.14 32.47
C TYR A 13 34.13 28.45 33.95
N THR A 14 33.18 28.18 34.85
CA THR A 14 33.32 28.49 36.28
C THR A 14 34.30 27.56 36.98
N LEU A 15 34.34 26.27 36.59
CA LEU A 15 35.26 25.29 37.17
C LEU A 15 36.69 25.38 36.62
N ALA A 16 36.92 26.04 35.48
CA ALA A 16 38.25 26.26 34.89
C ALA A 16 39.03 27.43 35.52
N ALA A 17 38.84 27.72 36.81
CA ALA A 17 39.56 28.77 37.51
C ALA A 17 41.09 28.55 37.42
N GLY A 18 41.82 29.56 36.94
CA GLY A 18 43.27 29.47 36.74
C GLY A 18 43.72 28.72 35.47
N ASN A 19 42.79 28.20 34.64
CA ASN A 19 43.09 27.59 33.36
C ASN A 19 42.47 28.41 32.19
N PRO A 20 43.26 29.26 31.51
CA PRO A 20 42.79 30.07 30.40
C PRO A 20 42.19 29.27 29.23
N SER A 21 42.70 28.06 28.98
CA SER A 21 42.21 27.18 27.90
C SER A 21 40.82 26.65 28.21
N GLY A 22 40.57 26.20 29.44
CA GLY A 22 39.25 25.72 29.86
C GLY A 22 38.19 26.83 29.88
N GLN A 23 38.57 28.06 30.26
CA GLN A 23 37.69 29.21 30.18
C GLN A 23 37.40 29.65 28.74
N HIS A 24 38.39 29.59 27.85
CA HIS A 24 38.19 29.85 26.43
C HIS A 24 37.17 28.87 25.84
N GLU A 25 37.37 27.58 26.09
CA GLU A 25 36.47 26.54 25.58
C GLU A 25 35.05 26.67 26.15
N GLY A 26 34.89 26.96 27.44
CA GLY A 26 33.57 27.20 28.05
C GLY A 26 32.83 28.38 27.41
N ARG A 27 33.55 29.47 27.10
CA ARG A 27 32.98 30.61 26.35
C ARG A 27 32.58 30.22 24.94
N GLU A 28 33.40 29.43 24.26
CA GLU A 28 33.14 28.96 22.89
C GLU A 28 31.87 28.09 22.82
N TRP A 29 31.66 27.19 23.78
CA TRP A 29 30.42 26.42 23.88
C TRP A 29 29.18 27.31 24.03
N ILE A 30 29.27 28.35 24.86
CA ILE A 30 28.16 29.31 25.07
C ILE A 30 27.91 30.13 23.80
N THR A 31 28.96 30.69 23.17
CA THR A 31 28.81 31.54 21.99
C THR A 31 28.25 30.77 20.80
N GLN A 32 28.72 29.55 20.56
CA GLN A 32 28.19 28.69 19.49
C GLN A 32 26.72 28.33 19.72
N ALA A 33 26.33 28.06 20.97
CA ALA A 33 24.93 27.78 21.31
C ALA A 33 24.03 29.01 21.12
N LEU A 34 24.52 30.21 21.47
CA LEU A 34 23.80 31.47 21.24
C LEU A 34 23.69 31.81 19.75
N LEU A 35 24.73 31.57 18.96
CA LEU A 35 24.70 31.73 17.50
C LEU A 35 23.68 30.78 16.86
N GLY A 36 23.63 29.53 17.30
CA GLY A 36 22.61 28.57 16.85
C GLY A 36 21.19 29.02 17.18
N LEU A 37 20.98 29.60 18.37
CA LEU A 37 19.68 30.15 18.76
C LEU A 37 19.31 31.38 17.93
N LEU A 38 20.27 32.28 17.66
CA LEU A 38 20.07 33.44 16.81
C LEU A 38 19.65 33.03 15.39
N LEU A 39 20.33 32.04 14.81
CA LEU A 39 19.98 31.49 13.50
C LEU A 39 18.57 30.87 13.49
N LEU A 40 18.20 30.14 14.55
CA LEU A 40 16.87 29.56 14.66
C LEU A 40 15.78 30.64 14.70
N VAL A 41 15.95 31.67 15.55
CA VAL A 41 15.00 32.78 15.65
C VAL A 41 14.93 33.56 14.33
N GLY A 42 16.08 33.81 13.70
CA GLY A 42 16.14 34.45 12.38
C GLY A 42 15.39 33.65 11.32
N ALA A 43 15.59 32.34 11.26
CA ALA A 43 14.88 31.47 10.34
C ALA A 43 13.36 31.49 10.59
N THR A 44 12.91 31.41 11.84
CA THR A 44 11.49 31.50 12.20
C THR A 44 10.90 32.85 11.80
N LEU A 45 11.60 33.97 12.00
CA LEU A 45 11.13 35.30 11.59
C LEU A 45 10.98 35.43 10.08
N VAL A 46 11.96 34.96 9.30
CA VAL A 46 11.89 34.97 7.83
C VAL A 46 10.72 34.14 7.34
N LEU A 47 10.59 32.90 7.83
CA LEU A 47 9.47 32.01 7.49
C LEU A 47 8.12 32.64 7.82
N ASN A 48 7.99 33.21 9.03
CA ASN A 48 6.75 33.86 9.48
C ASN A 48 6.40 35.14 8.71
N THR A 49 7.41 35.85 8.18
CA THR A 49 7.21 37.07 7.38
C THR A 49 6.75 36.74 5.96
N ILE A 50 7.26 35.65 5.37
CA ILE A 50 6.87 35.21 4.02
C ILE A 50 5.52 34.49 4.05
N ASN A 51 5.36 33.50 4.94
CA ASN A 51 4.11 32.77 5.11
C ASN A 51 4.04 32.15 6.53
N PRO A 52 3.16 32.66 7.41
CA PRO A 52 2.99 32.13 8.76
C PRO A 52 2.47 30.67 8.80
N GLU A 53 1.90 30.18 7.70
CA GLU A 53 1.44 28.78 7.62
C GLU A 53 2.59 27.78 7.55
N LEU A 54 3.81 28.20 7.16
CA LEU A 54 4.98 27.32 7.09
C LEU A 54 5.52 26.89 8.47
N ILE A 55 5.21 27.68 9.50
CA ILE A 55 5.52 27.33 10.91
C ILE A 55 4.31 26.74 11.64
N THR A 56 3.16 26.66 10.98
CA THR A 56 1.92 26.14 11.55
C THR A 56 1.66 24.73 11.02
N LEU A 57 2.08 23.71 11.78
CA LEU A 57 1.82 22.31 11.43
C LEU A 57 0.34 21.97 11.63
N LYS A 58 -0.47 22.20 10.60
CA LYS A 58 -1.84 21.67 10.51
C LYS A 58 -1.79 20.32 9.78
N LEU A 59 -2.34 19.30 10.40
CA LEU A 59 -2.71 18.11 9.65
C LEU A 59 -3.86 18.50 8.72
N PRO A 60 -3.80 18.18 7.41
CA PRO A 60 -4.96 18.34 6.56
C PRO A 60 -6.09 17.47 7.13
N ASP A 61 -7.33 17.94 7.03
CA ASP A 61 -8.48 17.13 7.38
C ASP A 61 -8.42 15.85 6.56
N LEU A 62 -8.11 14.75 7.24
CA LEU A 62 -8.09 13.44 6.64
C LEU A 62 -9.55 13.09 6.38
N VAL A 63 -9.98 13.24 5.14
CA VAL A 63 -11.25 12.65 4.69
C VAL A 63 -11.11 11.16 4.92
N ARG A 64 -11.82 10.65 5.94
CA ARG A 64 -12.03 9.21 6.07
C ARG A 64 -12.73 8.80 4.78
N LEU A 65 -12.01 8.10 3.92
CA LEU A 65 -12.64 7.37 2.84
C LEU A 65 -13.51 6.32 3.54
N GLU A 66 -14.79 6.63 3.67
CA GLU A 66 -15.82 5.65 3.95
C GLU A 66 -15.68 4.65 2.80
N TYR A 67 -15.03 3.51 3.08
CA TYR A 67 -15.08 2.38 2.18
C TYR A 67 -16.55 1.98 2.15
N LYS A 68 -17.27 2.47 1.15
CA LYS A 68 -18.58 1.97 0.81
C LYS A 68 -18.30 0.63 0.14
N PRO A 69 -18.49 -0.52 0.83
CA PRO A 69 -18.55 -1.77 0.09
C PRO A 69 -19.63 -1.54 -0.96
N ASP A 70 -19.29 -1.83 -2.22
CA ASP A 70 -20.27 -1.71 -3.28
C ASP A 70 -21.49 -2.52 -2.84
N THR A 71 -22.63 -1.87 -2.55
CA THR A 71 -23.86 -2.56 -2.11
C THR A 71 -24.48 -3.42 -3.23
N ASN A 72 -23.77 -3.56 -4.35
CA ASN A 72 -24.01 -4.52 -5.41
C ASN A 72 -23.17 -5.81 -5.27
N GLN A 73 -22.44 -5.98 -4.16
CA GLN A 73 -21.85 -7.24 -3.72
C GLN A 73 -22.93 -8.23 -3.21
N ALA A 74 -24.00 -8.38 -3.98
CA ALA A 74 -24.87 -9.55 -3.99
C ALA A 74 -24.27 -10.67 -4.87
N GLY A 75 -22.95 -10.67 -5.02
CA GLY A 75 -22.15 -11.77 -5.53
C GLY A 75 -21.42 -12.36 -4.33
N GLY A 76 -21.53 -13.67 -4.17
CA GLY A 76 -21.15 -14.33 -2.95
C GLY A 76 -21.42 -15.80 -3.08
N CYS A 77 -20.38 -16.56 -3.36
CA CYS A 77 -20.37 -18.01 -3.22
C CYS A 77 -20.90 -18.38 -1.82
N SER A 78 -22.19 -18.69 -1.71
CA SER A 78 -22.83 -19.11 -0.46
C SER A 78 -22.96 -20.63 -0.48
N SER A 79 -22.41 -21.28 0.53
CA SER A 79 -22.60 -22.72 0.77
C SER A 79 -24.04 -23.07 1.17
N SER A 80 -24.90 -22.07 1.35
CA SER A 80 -26.32 -22.19 1.70
C SER A 80 -27.16 -21.47 0.65
N GLY A 81 -27.84 -22.23 -0.19
CA GLY A 81 -28.48 -21.81 -1.44
C GLY A 81 -29.69 -20.88 -1.34
N THR A 82 -29.55 -19.70 -0.72
CA THR A 82 -30.60 -18.67 -0.69
C THR A 82 -30.10 -17.24 -0.95
N GLY A 83 -28.89 -17.09 -1.50
CA GLY A 83 -28.41 -15.83 -2.07
C GLY A 83 -28.15 -15.97 -3.56
N THR A 84 -28.24 -14.87 -4.31
CA THR A 84 -28.00 -14.76 -5.77
C THR A 84 -26.57 -15.11 -6.23
N GLY A 85 -25.75 -15.75 -5.41
CA GLY A 85 -24.36 -16.12 -5.70
C GLY A 85 -24.22 -17.64 -5.89
N ILE A 86 -24.32 -18.07 -7.14
CA ILE A 86 -23.98 -19.44 -7.55
C ILE A 86 -22.47 -19.47 -7.81
N CYS A 87 -21.74 -20.35 -7.12
CA CYS A 87 -20.37 -20.64 -7.48
C CYS A 87 -20.34 -21.30 -8.86
N ALA A 88 -19.64 -20.66 -9.80
CA ALA A 88 -19.42 -21.21 -11.12
C ALA A 88 -17.98 -21.74 -11.23
N PRO A 89 -17.76 -22.83 -12.00
CA PRO A 89 -16.42 -23.31 -12.26
C PRO A 89 -15.64 -22.29 -13.09
N ILE A 90 -14.38 -22.05 -12.70
CA ILE A 90 -13.43 -21.25 -13.49
C ILE A 90 -12.87 -22.10 -14.65
N ASN A 91 -12.88 -23.42 -14.53
CA ASN A 91 -12.49 -24.32 -15.60
C ASN A 91 -13.32 -24.05 -16.87
N GLY A 92 -12.64 -23.95 -18.01
CA GLY A 92 -13.28 -23.67 -19.30
C GLY A 92 -13.53 -22.17 -19.56
N THR A 93 -13.09 -21.27 -18.68
CA THR A 93 -13.08 -19.83 -18.97
C THR A 93 -11.89 -19.37 -19.80
N GLY A 94 -10.89 -20.22 -20.01
CA GLY A 94 -9.56 -19.84 -20.55
C GLY A 94 -8.51 -19.67 -19.45
N PHE A 95 -8.92 -19.61 -18.19
CA PHE A 95 -8.05 -19.70 -17.03
C PHE A 95 -7.92 -21.14 -16.54
N ARG A 96 -6.71 -21.51 -16.07
CA ARG A 96 -6.41 -22.85 -15.53
C ARG A 96 -6.25 -22.79 -14.02
N CYS A 97 -6.81 -23.72 -13.27
CA CYS A 97 -6.58 -23.79 -11.82
C CYS A 97 -5.20 -24.45 -11.52
N LYS A 98 -4.45 -23.93 -10.53
CA LYS A 98 -3.09 -24.37 -10.17
C LYS A 98 -2.94 -25.88 -9.92
N SER A 99 -3.97 -26.55 -9.42
CA SER A 99 -3.92 -27.97 -9.04
C SER A 99 -4.54 -28.93 -10.07
N ASN A 100 -4.92 -28.47 -11.27
CA ASN A 100 -5.84 -29.18 -12.18
C ASN A 100 -7.17 -29.62 -11.52
N ALA A 101 -7.42 -29.23 -10.27
CA ALA A 101 -8.68 -29.41 -9.59
C ALA A 101 -9.66 -28.30 -10.01
N SER A 102 -10.95 -28.58 -9.96
CA SER A 102 -11.98 -27.56 -10.15
C SER A 102 -11.86 -26.46 -9.09
N CYS A 103 -11.52 -25.25 -9.51
CA CYS A 103 -11.64 -24.04 -8.70
C CYS A 103 -12.90 -23.27 -9.10
N THR A 104 -13.52 -22.61 -8.12
CA THR A 104 -14.77 -21.88 -8.32
C THR A 104 -14.63 -20.42 -7.94
N ALA A 105 -15.55 -19.58 -8.43
CA ALA A 105 -15.72 -18.20 -8.01
C ALA A 105 -17.20 -17.82 -8.19
N ASP A 106 -17.59 -16.65 -7.71
CA ASP A 106 -18.92 -16.10 -7.98
C ASP A 106 -19.20 -16.04 -9.49
N ALA A 107 -20.42 -16.35 -9.90
CA ALA A 107 -20.80 -16.37 -11.33
C ALA A 107 -20.50 -15.05 -12.06
N LYS A 108 -20.60 -13.89 -11.39
CA LYS A 108 -20.23 -12.59 -11.99
C LYS A 108 -18.73 -12.51 -12.24
N THR A 109 -17.92 -12.96 -11.28
CA THR A 109 -16.47 -13.06 -11.44
C THR A 109 -16.12 -13.97 -12.61
N VAL A 110 -16.73 -15.16 -12.69
CA VAL A 110 -16.51 -16.11 -13.79
C VAL A 110 -16.91 -15.52 -15.14
N ALA A 111 -18.02 -14.78 -15.23
CA ALA A 111 -18.43 -14.11 -16.46
C ALA A 111 -17.40 -13.06 -16.93
N LYS A 112 -16.85 -12.27 -16.00
CA LYS A 112 -15.82 -11.28 -16.32
C LYS A 112 -14.48 -11.93 -16.70
N LEU A 113 -14.12 -13.05 -16.08
CA LEU A 113 -12.97 -13.87 -16.50
C LEU A 113 -13.15 -14.38 -17.93
N LYS A 114 -14.34 -14.91 -18.28
CA LYS A 114 -14.63 -15.35 -19.67
C LYS A 114 -14.46 -14.22 -20.68
N CYS A 115 -14.94 -13.01 -20.35
CA CYS A 115 -14.75 -11.83 -21.18
C CYS A 115 -13.25 -11.54 -21.39
N ALA A 116 -12.46 -11.54 -20.31
CA ALA A 116 -11.03 -11.21 -20.39
C ALA A 116 -10.25 -12.27 -21.17
N ALA A 117 -10.56 -13.55 -20.97
CA ALA A 117 -9.89 -14.65 -21.66
C ALA A 117 -10.04 -14.59 -23.19
N ALA A 118 -11.18 -14.09 -23.70
CA ALA A 118 -11.37 -13.89 -25.14
C ALA A 118 -10.34 -12.92 -25.75
N GLN A 119 -9.81 -11.98 -24.95
CA GLN A 119 -8.82 -10.97 -25.38
C GLN A 119 -7.36 -11.38 -25.08
N LEU A 120 -7.17 -12.47 -24.32
CA LEU A 120 -5.87 -12.93 -23.82
C LEU A 120 -5.46 -14.29 -24.41
N SER A 121 -5.89 -14.55 -25.66
CA SER A 121 -5.58 -15.80 -26.36
C SER A 121 -4.06 -16.04 -26.44
N GLY A 122 -3.64 -17.29 -26.18
CA GLY A 122 -2.23 -17.70 -26.17
C GLY A 122 -1.47 -17.37 -24.87
N MET A 123 -2.10 -16.75 -23.88
CA MET A 123 -1.47 -16.50 -22.57
C MET A 123 -1.73 -17.64 -21.59
N SER A 124 -0.72 -17.98 -20.78
CA SER A 124 -0.87 -18.92 -19.67
C SER A 124 -1.33 -18.16 -18.42
N LEU A 125 -2.62 -18.27 -18.13
CA LEU A 125 -3.30 -17.64 -17.00
C LEU A 125 -3.71 -18.73 -16.00
N ILE A 126 -3.07 -18.71 -14.83
CA ILE A 126 -3.26 -19.74 -13.80
C ILE A 126 -3.91 -19.11 -12.58
N VAL A 127 -5.10 -19.54 -12.22
CA VAL A 127 -5.71 -19.19 -10.93
C VAL A 127 -5.00 -19.95 -9.82
N THR A 128 -4.27 -19.20 -8.98
CA THR A 128 -3.53 -19.73 -7.83
C THR A 128 -4.40 -19.85 -6.59
N GLU A 129 -5.43 -19.01 -6.49
CA GLU A 129 -6.42 -19.04 -5.42
C GLU A 129 -7.78 -18.58 -5.94
N GLY A 130 -8.84 -19.30 -5.58
CA GLY A 130 -10.23 -18.96 -5.85
C GLY A 130 -11.10 -19.31 -4.65
N TYR A 131 -12.40 -19.55 -4.87
CA TYR A 131 -13.30 -20.04 -3.82
C TYR A 131 -13.38 -21.57 -3.79
N PRO A 132 -13.44 -22.18 -2.59
CA PRO A 132 -13.14 -21.57 -1.29
C PRO A 132 -11.64 -21.25 -1.15
N PRO A 133 -11.26 -20.20 -0.39
CA PRO A 133 -9.86 -19.88 -0.19
C PRO A 133 -9.15 -21.00 0.58
N THR A 134 -7.89 -21.24 0.23
CA THR A 134 -7.06 -22.29 0.86
C THR A 134 -5.78 -21.70 1.49
N GLY A 135 -5.45 -20.46 1.14
CA GLY A 135 -4.32 -19.71 1.67
C GLY A 135 -4.65 -18.93 2.94
N ARG A 136 -3.60 -18.44 3.60
CA ARG A 136 -3.69 -17.61 4.83
C ARG A 136 -4.14 -16.16 4.57
N HIS A 137 -4.36 -15.78 3.31
CA HIS A 137 -4.58 -14.40 2.88
C HIS A 137 -6.01 -14.21 2.33
N SER A 138 -6.99 -14.73 3.08
CA SER A 138 -8.41 -14.67 2.71
C SER A 138 -9.02 -13.32 3.08
N GLY A 139 -8.86 -12.31 2.22
CA GLY A 139 -9.67 -11.10 2.28
C GLY A 139 -11.18 -11.43 2.22
N PHE A 140 -12.04 -10.50 2.62
CA PHE A 140 -13.50 -10.70 2.56
C PHE A 140 -13.97 -11.16 1.15
N SER A 141 -13.37 -10.60 0.10
CA SER A 141 -13.65 -10.93 -1.30
C SER A 141 -13.22 -12.35 -1.71
N HIS A 142 -12.24 -12.98 -1.06
CA HIS A 142 -11.94 -14.40 -1.30
C HIS A 142 -12.97 -15.30 -0.62
N ASN A 143 -13.44 -14.92 0.57
CA ASN A 143 -14.42 -15.69 1.35
C ASN A 143 -15.82 -15.69 0.76
N ASN A 144 -16.12 -14.79 -0.17
CA ASN A 144 -17.38 -14.79 -0.93
C ASN A 144 -17.14 -15.13 -2.42
N GLY A 145 -15.93 -15.52 -2.82
CA GLY A 145 -15.60 -15.91 -4.19
C GLY A 145 -15.62 -14.79 -5.22
N CYS A 146 -15.62 -13.54 -4.78
CA CYS A 146 -15.53 -12.39 -5.67
C CYS A 146 -14.09 -12.06 -6.08
N ALA A 147 -13.11 -12.48 -5.31
CA ALA A 147 -11.70 -12.37 -5.63
C ALA A 147 -11.12 -13.69 -6.15
N VAL A 148 -10.20 -13.57 -7.10
CA VAL A 148 -9.30 -14.65 -7.53
C VAL A 148 -7.89 -14.11 -7.70
N ASP A 149 -6.91 -14.93 -7.39
CA ASP A 149 -5.51 -14.63 -7.64
C ASP A 149 -5.04 -15.35 -8.90
N ILE A 150 -4.48 -14.59 -9.82
CA ILE A 150 -4.13 -15.03 -11.16
C ILE A 150 -2.63 -14.86 -11.35
N ALA A 151 -1.92 -15.98 -11.43
CA ALA A 151 -0.56 -16.01 -11.94
C ALA A 151 -0.56 -15.91 -13.47
N VAL A 152 0.16 -14.92 -13.99
CA VAL A 152 0.35 -14.69 -15.42
C VAL A 152 1.76 -15.12 -15.79
N SER A 153 1.90 -16.07 -16.71
CA SER A 153 3.22 -16.45 -17.22
C SER A 153 3.72 -15.47 -18.29
N GLY A 154 5.03 -15.22 -18.28
CA GLY A 154 5.72 -14.31 -19.20
C GLY A 154 6.31 -13.10 -18.50
N GLY A 155 6.83 -12.15 -19.28
CA GLY A 155 7.38 -10.90 -18.75
C GLY A 155 6.31 -9.86 -18.39
N CYS A 156 6.74 -8.69 -17.93
CA CYS A 156 5.85 -7.64 -17.43
C CYS A 156 4.84 -7.12 -18.47
N GLY A 157 5.14 -7.19 -19.76
CA GLY A 157 4.17 -6.85 -20.82
C GLY A 157 2.93 -7.75 -20.79
N ASN A 158 3.08 -9.04 -20.47
CA ASN A 158 1.96 -9.97 -20.33
C ASN A 158 1.14 -9.64 -19.07
N VAL A 159 1.81 -9.34 -17.96
CA VAL A 159 1.16 -8.95 -16.70
C VAL A 159 0.31 -7.69 -16.92
N GLN A 160 0.87 -6.67 -17.57
CA GLN A 160 0.16 -5.42 -17.87
C GLN A 160 -1.01 -5.62 -18.84
N LYS A 161 -0.83 -6.44 -19.88
CA LYS A 161 -1.90 -6.78 -20.82
C LYS A 161 -3.04 -7.51 -20.12
N ALA A 162 -2.73 -8.54 -19.32
CA ALA A 162 -3.73 -9.28 -18.54
C ALA A 162 -4.49 -8.36 -17.58
N ALA A 163 -3.78 -7.50 -16.84
CA ALA A 163 -4.41 -6.54 -15.94
C ALA A 163 -5.33 -5.55 -16.66
N THR A 164 -4.91 -5.09 -17.84
CA THR A 164 -5.70 -4.17 -18.68
C THR A 164 -6.99 -4.82 -19.16
N GLU A 165 -6.93 -6.04 -19.71
CA GLU A 165 -8.11 -6.72 -20.25
C GLU A 165 -9.08 -7.17 -19.13
N LEU A 166 -8.56 -7.62 -17.99
CA LEU A 166 -9.38 -7.91 -16.81
C LEU A 166 -10.14 -6.66 -16.34
N SER A 167 -9.49 -5.49 -16.34
CA SER A 167 -10.12 -4.22 -15.97
C SER A 167 -11.18 -3.78 -16.98
N LYS A 168 -10.93 -3.94 -18.28
CA LYS A 168 -11.91 -3.64 -19.35
C LYS A 168 -13.16 -4.50 -19.25
N CYS A 169 -13.03 -5.74 -18.79
CA CYS A 169 -14.15 -6.63 -18.51
C CYS A 169 -14.87 -6.34 -17.18
N GLY A 170 -14.58 -5.18 -16.55
CA GLY A 170 -15.36 -4.64 -15.44
C GLY A 170 -15.01 -5.20 -14.06
N GLY A 171 -13.85 -5.84 -13.90
CA GLY A 171 -13.34 -6.18 -12.58
C GLY A 171 -12.28 -5.20 -12.09
N LYS A 172 -12.09 -5.15 -10.77
CA LYS A 172 -11.00 -4.38 -10.16
C LYS A 172 -9.75 -5.24 -10.16
N VAL A 173 -8.67 -4.75 -10.74
CA VAL A 173 -7.39 -5.47 -10.77
C VAL A 173 -6.38 -4.73 -9.92
N LEU A 174 -5.70 -5.47 -9.05
CA LEU A 174 -4.48 -5.02 -8.40
C LEU A 174 -3.30 -5.84 -8.90
N ASN A 175 -2.28 -5.14 -9.40
CA ASN A 175 -1.02 -5.76 -9.79
C ASN A 175 -0.10 -5.91 -8.56
N GLU A 176 0.17 -7.15 -8.16
CA GLU A 176 1.05 -7.46 -7.03
C GLU A 176 2.41 -8.02 -7.46
N TYR A 177 2.70 -8.04 -8.76
CA TYR A 177 4.03 -8.37 -9.27
C TYR A 177 5.00 -7.23 -8.99
N LEU A 178 5.77 -7.34 -7.89
CA LEU A 178 6.82 -6.36 -7.55
C LEU A 178 7.88 -6.24 -8.64
N SER A 179 8.17 -7.34 -9.33
CA SER A 179 9.04 -7.39 -10.51
C SER A 179 8.49 -6.61 -11.71
N CYS A 180 7.21 -6.25 -11.71
CA CYS A 180 6.51 -5.59 -12.80
C CYS A 180 5.75 -4.34 -12.36
N HIS A 181 6.40 -3.50 -11.55
CA HIS A 181 5.86 -2.23 -11.02
C HIS A 181 4.54 -2.38 -10.23
N GLY A 182 4.28 -3.57 -9.69
CA GLY A 182 3.17 -3.82 -8.79
C GLY A 182 3.42 -3.28 -7.39
N THR A 183 2.38 -3.28 -6.58
CA THR A 183 2.42 -2.75 -5.21
C THR A 183 2.22 -3.87 -4.21
N LYS A 184 3.08 -3.93 -3.19
CA LYS A 184 2.85 -4.81 -2.03
C LYS A 184 1.83 -4.17 -1.12
N THR A 185 0.83 -4.93 -0.66
CA THR A 185 -0.03 -4.49 0.43
C THR A 185 0.15 -5.38 1.66
N ARG A 186 -0.33 -4.92 2.82
CA ARG A 186 -0.22 -5.62 4.10
C ARG A 186 -0.83 -7.03 4.09
N TYR A 187 -1.77 -7.31 3.18
CA TYR A 187 -2.52 -8.56 3.13
C TYR A 187 -2.18 -9.43 1.91
N ARG A 188 -1.17 -9.07 1.11
CA ARG A 188 -0.99 -9.56 -0.26
C ARG A 188 0.44 -10.07 -0.49
N THR A 189 0.57 -11.34 -0.92
CA THR A 189 1.86 -12.07 -0.94
C THR A 189 2.75 -11.73 -2.13
N GLY A 190 2.22 -11.05 -3.16
CA GLY A 190 2.97 -10.74 -4.39
C GLY A 190 2.99 -11.88 -5.40
N ASP A 191 3.55 -11.59 -6.58
CA ASP A 191 3.72 -12.51 -7.73
C ASP A 191 2.44 -13.05 -8.39
N HIS A 192 1.35 -12.29 -8.27
CA HIS A 192 0.10 -12.53 -8.98
C HIS A 192 -0.65 -11.22 -9.28
N LEU A 193 -1.65 -11.31 -10.16
CA LEU A 193 -2.69 -10.31 -10.28
C LEU A 193 -3.84 -10.72 -9.37
N HIS A 194 -4.28 -9.81 -8.52
CA HIS A 194 -5.50 -10.03 -7.78
C HIS A 194 -6.65 -9.35 -8.49
N PHE A 195 -7.72 -10.11 -8.74
CA PHE A 195 -8.88 -9.68 -9.49
C PHE A 195 -10.15 -9.81 -8.67
N GLU A 196 -10.89 -8.71 -8.52
CA GLU A 196 -12.22 -8.70 -7.90
C GLU A 196 -13.30 -8.49 -8.98
N GLY A 197 -14.15 -9.50 -9.16
CA GLY A 197 -15.18 -9.55 -10.19
C GLY A 197 -16.59 -9.25 -9.69
N CYS A 198 -16.78 -9.09 -8.39
CA CYS A 198 -17.97 -8.55 -7.75
C CYS A 198 -17.52 -7.49 -6.74
#